data_AF-A0A3A0DUA6-F1
#
_entry.id   AF-A0A3A0DUA6-F1
#
_cell.length_a   1.000
_cell.length_b   1.000
_cell.length_c   1.000
_cell.angle_alpha   90.00
_cell.angle_beta   90.00
_cell.angle_gamma   90.00
#
_symmetry.space_group_name_H-M   'P 1'
#
loop_
_entity.id
_entity.type
_entity.pdbx_description
1 polymer ?
#
loop_
_entity_poly.entity_id
_entity_poly.type
_entity_poly.pdbx_seq_one_letter_code
_entity_poly.pdbx_strand_id
1 'polypeptide(L)'
;MNRLLRLSFAALVAGAAVLVVVDSASAQGCCKAGICKIPQIPSSATNNAMLDSMLNARDSAVAARPVSQNPASASAAATTEISLVNPANSQAKIEYILDGKAYALEPGMTLTMKAAAARKIEFSRDGNGTKAAYKVSRGVYEFAATAKGWELYRTQP
;
A
#
# COMPACT_ATOMS: atom_id res chain seq x y z
N MET A 1 21.88 5.80 -50.73
CA MET A 1 20.67 5.03 -51.08
C MET A 1 19.75 5.02 -49.87
N ASN A 2 18.71 5.86 -49.93
CA ASN A 2 17.67 6.02 -48.91
C ASN A 2 16.66 4.87 -48.97
N ARG A 3 16.33 4.25 -47.82
CA ARG A 3 15.02 3.61 -47.64
C ARG A 3 14.46 3.90 -46.25
N LEU A 4 13.54 4.86 -46.24
CA LEU A 4 12.45 4.99 -45.28
C LEU A 4 11.67 3.66 -45.20
N LEU A 5 11.48 3.14 -43.99
CA LEU A 5 10.30 2.34 -43.68
C LEU A 5 9.55 3.02 -42.53
N ARG A 6 8.44 3.66 -42.91
CA ARG A 6 7.38 4.08 -41.98
C ARG A 6 6.55 2.83 -41.66
N LEU A 7 6.65 2.33 -40.44
CA LEU A 7 5.62 1.44 -39.90
C LEU A 7 4.61 2.29 -39.14
N SER A 8 3.45 2.49 -39.77
CA SER A 8 2.26 3.01 -39.12
C SER A 8 1.66 1.93 -38.24
N PHE A 9 1.68 2.14 -36.91
CA PHE A 9 0.87 1.35 -35.98
C PHE A 9 -0.44 2.09 -35.73
N ALA A 10 -1.52 1.59 -36.31
CA ALA A 10 -2.88 1.96 -35.94
C ALA A 10 -3.25 1.18 -34.67
N ALA A 11 -3.25 1.84 -33.51
CA ALA A 11 -3.76 1.26 -32.27
C ALA A 11 -5.28 1.46 -32.21
N LEU A 12 -6.03 0.38 -32.46
CA LEU A 12 -7.47 0.30 -32.23
C LEU A 12 -7.69 0.18 -30.71
N VAL A 13 -8.08 1.28 -30.06
CA VAL A 13 -8.49 1.27 -28.65
C VAL A 13 -9.98 0.96 -28.59
N ALA A 14 -10.33 -0.32 -28.44
CA ALA A 14 -11.68 -0.72 -28.04
C ALA A 14 -11.78 -0.56 -26.52
N GLY A 15 -12.39 0.54 -26.09
CA GLY A 15 -12.74 0.78 -24.70
C GLY A 15 -13.87 -0.13 -24.25
N ALA A 16 -13.59 -1.01 -23.31
CA ALA A 16 -14.62 -1.66 -22.50
C ALA A 16 -14.63 -0.96 -21.12
N ALA A 17 -15.56 -0.01 -20.97
CA ALA A 17 -15.88 0.57 -19.67
C ALA A 17 -16.57 -0.52 -18.83
N VAL A 18 -15.89 -1.05 -17.82
CA VAL A 18 -16.52 -1.89 -16.80
C VAL A 18 -17.10 -0.96 -15.75
N LEU A 19 -18.41 -0.73 -15.84
CA LEU A 19 -19.20 -0.05 -14.83
C LEU A 19 -19.41 -1.03 -13.66
N VAL A 20 -18.63 -0.89 -12.58
CA VAL A 20 -18.92 -1.62 -11.34
C VAL A 20 -19.96 -0.82 -10.57
N VAL A 21 -21.23 -1.19 -10.76
CA VAL A 21 -22.33 -0.76 -9.89
C VAL A 21 -22.23 -1.60 -8.62
N VAL A 22 -21.67 -1.02 -7.56
CA VAL A 22 -21.83 -1.57 -6.21
C VAL A 22 -23.22 -1.18 -5.71
N ASP A 23 -24.17 -2.09 -5.89
CA ASP A 23 -25.49 -2.05 -5.25
C ASP A 23 -25.28 -2.16 -3.74
N SER A 24 -25.43 -1.04 -3.05
CA SER A 24 -25.50 -1.01 -1.59
C SER A 24 -26.90 -1.46 -1.20
N ALA A 25 -27.08 -2.78 -1.07
CA ALA A 25 -28.28 -3.37 -0.49
C ALA A 25 -28.41 -2.94 0.97
N SER A 26 -29.03 -1.78 1.17
CA SER A 26 -29.54 -1.29 2.43
C SER A 26 -30.58 -2.28 2.96
N ALA A 27 -30.26 -2.93 4.07
CA ALA A 27 -31.21 -3.70 4.85
C ALA A 27 -32.35 -2.79 5.30
N GLN A 28 -33.52 -2.92 4.67
CA GLN A 28 -34.77 -2.42 5.21
C GLN A 28 -35.77 -3.55 5.32
N GLY A 29 -36.30 -3.71 6.54
CA GLY A 29 -37.68 -4.14 6.73
C GLY A 29 -37.86 -5.55 7.28
N CYS A 30 -38.11 -5.64 8.59
CA CYS A 30 -39.27 -6.37 9.10
C CYS A 30 -39.45 -6.10 10.60
N CYS A 31 -40.07 -4.97 10.93
CA CYS A 31 -40.78 -4.82 12.20
C CYS A 31 -41.94 -3.83 12.04
N LYS A 32 -42.99 -4.27 11.34
CA LYS A 32 -44.29 -3.62 11.43
C LYS A 32 -45.39 -4.67 11.64
N ALA A 33 -45.94 -4.59 12.85
CA ALA A 33 -47.14 -5.27 13.38
C ALA A 33 -47.09 -6.81 13.54
N GLY A 34 -47.11 -7.26 14.81
CA GLY A 34 -47.64 -8.58 15.18
C GLY A 34 -46.64 -9.57 15.78
N ILE A 35 -46.53 -9.55 17.13
CA ILE A 35 -46.23 -10.69 18.01
C ILE A 35 -45.18 -11.69 17.50
N CYS A 36 -43.88 -11.33 17.56
CA CYS A 36 -42.82 -12.35 17.63
C CYS A 36 -42.59 -12.73 19.09
N LYS A 37 -43.09 -13.89 19.48
CA LYS A 37 -42.80 -14.58 20.74
C LYS A 37 -41.31 -14.94 20.76
N ILE A 38 -40.50 -14.16 21.47
CA ILE A 38 -39.08 -14.46 21.69
C ILE A 38 -38.99 -15.57 22.75
N PRO A 39 -38.35 -16.73 22.50
CA PRO A 39 -38.03 -17.67 23.55
C PRO A 39 -36.96 -17.07 24.49
N GLN A 40 -37.26 -17.05 25.78
CA GLN A 40 -36.31 -16.65 26.83
C GLN A 40 -35.05 -17.54 26.77
N ILE A 41 -33.90 -16.91 26.59
CA ILE A 41 -32.60 -17.54 26.83
C ILE A 41 -32.30 -17.35 28.32
N PRO A 42 -32.02 -18.41 29.09
CA PRO A 42 -31.77 -18.31 30.52
C PRO A 42 -30.48 -17.53 30.80
N SER A 43 -30.62 -16.57 31.71
CA SER A 43 -29.53 -15.87 32.36
C SER A 43 -28.90 -16.79 33.39
N SER A 44 -27.64 -17.18 33.19
CA SER A 44 -26.81 -17.78 34.23
C SER A 44 -25.60 -16.89 34.44
N ALA A 45 -25.75 -15.95 35.37
CA ALA A 45 -24.62 -15.37 36.05
C ALA A 45 -24.06 -16.40 37.05
N THR A 46 -22.80 -16.17 37.45
CA THR A 46 -22.27 -16.45 38.80
C THR A 46 -21.37 -17.69 38.96
N ASN A 47 -20.06 -17.38 38.91
CA ASN A 47 -18.99 -17.81 39.83
C ASN A 47 -18.20 -19.09 39.54
N ASN A 48 -16.92 -18.93 39.19
CA ASN A 48 -15.80 -19.21 40.09
C ASN A 48 -14.44 -19.09 39.36
N ALA A 49 -13.84 -17.91 39.48
CA ALA A 49 -12.39 -17.77 39.46
C ALA A 49 -11.88 -18.04 40.88
N MET A 50 -11.08 -19.09 41.11
CA MET A 50 -10.13 -19.29 42.24
C MET A 50 -9.88 -20.80 42.48
N LEU A 51 -9.17 -21.50 41.59
CA LEU A 51 -8.32 -22.65 42.01
C LEU A 51 -7.28 -23.08 40.96
N ASP A 52 -7.33 -22.56 39.72
CA ASP A 52 -6.30 -22.85 38.71
C ASP A 52 -5.19 -21.80 38.64
N SER A 53 -5.04 -20.98 39.69
CA SER A 53 -4.07 -19.87 39.75
C SER A 53 -2.79 -20.20 40.54
N MET A 54 -2.45 -21.47 40.82
CA MET A 54 -1.28 -21.76 41.69
C MET A 54 -0.22 -22.73 41.15
N LEU A 55 -0.25 -23.19 39.89
CA LEU A 55 0.79 -24.14 39.43
C LEU A 55 1.45 -23.95 38.06
N ASN A 56 1.34 -22.78 37.40
CA ASN A 56 2.12 -22.51 36.18
C ASN A 56 2.97 -21.22 36.22
N ALA A 57 3.16 -20.62 37.39
CA ALA A 57 3.86 -19.35 37.55
C ALA A 57 5.33 -19.51 37.99
N ARG A 58 6.19 -20.24 37.26
CA ARG A 58 7.66 -20.22 37.55
C ARG A 58 8.63 -20.36 36.37
N ASP A 59 8.20 -20.45 35.12
CA ASP A 59 9.15 -20.46 34.01
C ASP A 59 8.63 -19.65 32.83
N SER A 60 9.49 -18.85 32.22
CA SER A 60 9.21 -17.88 31.14
C SER A 60 8.75 -16.47 31.55
N ALA A 61 9.41 -15.88 32.56
CA ALA A 61 9.58 -14.42 32.60
C ALA A 61 10.67 -13.99 31.60
N VAL A 62 10.32 -13.87 30.32
CA VAL A 62 11.06 -13.01 29.38
C VAL A 62 10.14 -11.87 29.02
N ALA A 63 10.29 -10.77 29.76
CA ALA A 63 9.61 -9.51 29.50
C ALA A 63 10.04 -8.99 28.12
N ALA A 64 9.25 -9.26 27.09
CA ALA A 64 9.34 -8.56 25.82
C ALA A 64 8.90 -7.11 26.05
N ARG A 65 9.86 -6.24 26.38
CA ARG A 65 9.67 -4.79 26.39
C ARG A 65 9.20 -4.41 24.98
N PRO A 66 8.13 -3.61 24.80
CA PRO A 66 7.83 -3.03 23.50
C PRO A 66 8.98 -2.08 23.17
N VAL A 67 9.91 -2.55 22.35
CA VAL A 67 10.85 -1.67 21.68
C VAL A 67 10.01 -0.87 20.70
N SER A 68 9.67 0.35 21.09
CA SER A 68 9.36 1.41 20.13
C SER A 68 10.59 1.54 19.25
N GLN A 69 10.64 0.77 18.16
CA GLN A 69 11.58 0.98 17.06
C GLN A 69 11.18 2.31 16.44
N ASN A 70 11.64 3.39 17.07
CA ASN A 70 11.84 4.66 16.41
C ASN A 70 12.67 4.32 15.16
N PRO A 71 12.15 4.47 13.93
CA PRO A 71 12.94 4.17 12.75
C PRO A 71 14.20 5.03 12.90
N ALA A 72 15.34 4.36 13.04
CA ALA A 72 16.62 4.99 13.25
C ALA A 72 16.70 6.12 12.23
N SER A 73 16.93 7.35 12.70
CA SER A 73 17.34 8.45 11.83
C SER A 73 18.50 7.90 11.02
N ALA A 74 18.23 7.53 9.77
CA ALA A 74 19.21 6.98 8.88
C ALA A 74 20.24 8.09 8.72
N SER A 75 21.36 7.89 9.41
CA SER A 75 22.55 8.72 9.33
C SER A 75 22.79 8.97 7.85
N ALA A 76 22.82 10.25 7.48
CA ALA A 76 23.02 10.73 6.11
C ALA A 76 24.46 10.44 5.63
N ALA A 77 24.88 9.18 5.70
CA ALA A 77 25.98 8.67 4.91
C ALA A 77 25.62 8.98 3.46
N ALA A 78 26.47 9.71 2.76
CA ALA A 78 26.26 10.10 1.38
C ALA A 78 25.97 8.85 0.54
N THR A 79 24.68 8.53 0.38
CA THR A 79 24.25 7.32 -0.30
C THR A 79 24.60 7.50 -1.76
N THR A 80 25.46 6.64 -2.30
CA THR A 80 25.74 6.52 -3.74
C THR A 80 24.61 5.77 -4.46
N GLU A 81 23.46 5.68 -3.81
CA GLU A 81 22.33 4.85 -4.17
C GLU A 81 21.07 5.71 -4.27
N ILE A 82 20.13 5.26 -5.10
CA ILE A 82 18.76 5.74 -5.17
C ILE A 82 17.91 4.68 -4.48
N SER A 83 17.13 5.08 -3.49
CA SER A 83 16.13 4.21 -2.86
C SER A 83 14.73 4.74 -3.17
N LEU A 84 13.88 3.88 -3.74
CA LEU A 84 12.47 4.14 -4.00
C LEU A 84 11.64 3.37 -2.99
N VAL A 85 10.80 4.06 -2.24
CA VAL A 85 10.01 3.50 -1.16
C VAL A 85 8.52 3.58 -1.51
N ASN A 86 7.82 2.46 -1.47
CA ASN A 86 6.37 2.43 -1.40
C ASN A 86 5.99 2.15 0.06
N PRO A 87 5.49 3.14 0.81
CA PRO A 87 5.25 2.96 2.24
C PRO A 87 4.11 1.95 2.49
N ALA A 88 4.16 1.22 3.60
CA ALA A 88 3.19 0.16 3.88
C ALA A 88 1.74 0.66 4.04
N ASN A 89 1.57 1.92 4.42
CA ASN A 89 0.27 2.59 4.57
C ASN A 89 -0.37 2.98 3.23
N SER A 90 0.34 2.83 2.11
CA SER A 90 -0.15 3.22 0.79
C SER A 90 -1.25 2.29 0.26
N GLN A 91 -1.28 1.04 0.76
CA GLN A 91 -2.24 -0.03 0.43
C GLN A 91 -2.38 -0.36 -1.06
N ALA A 92 -1.51 0.16 -1.93
CA ALA A 92 -1.60 0.01 -3.37
C ALA A 92 -0.24 -0.22 -4.02
N LYS A 93 -0.23 -1.14 -4.99
CA LYS A 93 0.92 -1.44 -5.84
C LYS A 93 1.17 -0.28 -6.80
N ILE A 94 2.44 0.13 -6.92
CA ILE A 94 2.85 1.20 -7.82
C ILE A 94 3.55 0.60 -9.03
N GLU A 95 3.01 0.84 -10.21
CA GLU A 95 3.62 0.46 -11.49
C GLU A 95 4.35 1.67 -12.09
N TYR A 96 5.61 1.49 -12.45
CA TYR A 96 6.45 2.58 -12.95
C TYR A 96 7.44 2.08 -14.00
N ILE A 97 7.99 3.02 -14.75
CA ILE A 97 9.01 2.82 -15.77
C ILE A 97 10.28 3.50 -15.28
N LEU A 98 11.36 2.74 -15.13
CA LEU A 98 12.68 3.24 -14.80
C LEU A 98 13.58 3.05 -16.01
N ASP A 99 14.06 4.16 -16.58
CA ASP A 99 14.89 4.19 -17.80
C ASP A 99 14.31 3.33 -18.94
N GLY A 100 13.00 3.40 -19.15
CA GLY A 100 12.29 2.67 -20.21
C GLY A 100 11.94 1.21 -19.87
N LYS A 101 12.31 0.70 -18.70
CA LYS A 101 11.94 -0.65 -18.24
C LYS A 101 10.82 -0.60 -17.20
N ALA A 102 9.83 -1.48 -17.33
CA ALA A 102 8.70 -1.55 -16.41
C ALA A 102 9.09 -2.29 -15.12
N TYR A 103 8.62 -1.74 -13.99
CA TYR A 103 8.78 -2.29 -12.65
C TYR A 103 7.49 -2.10 -11.85
N ALA A 104 7.37 -2.85 -10.76
CA ALA A 104 6.31 -2.70 -9.79
C ALA A 104 6.89 -2.69 -8.37
N LEU A 105 6.27 -1.92 -7.48
CA LEU A 105 6.64 -1.84 -6.06
C LEU A 105 5.40 -2.08 -5.20
N GLU A 106 5.38 -3.19 -4.46
CA GLU A 106 4.30 -3.52 -3.52
C GLU A 106 4.34 -2.61 -2.28
N PRO A 107 3.22 -2.43 -1.56
CA PRO A 107 3.20 -1.68 -0.30
C PRO A 107 4.22 -2.25 0.71
N GLY A 108 5.01 -1.36 1.31
CA GLY A 108 6.06 -1.70 2.27
C GLY A 108 7.39 -2.12 1.63
N MET A 109 7.47 -2.20 0.30
CA MET A 109 8.71 -2.55 -0.38
C MET A 109 9.58 -1.32 -0.65
N THR A 110 10.89 -1.56 -0.64
CA THR A 110 11.90 -0.59 -1.05
C THR A 110 12.76 -1.18 -2.16
N LEU A 111 12.92 -0.44 -3.25
CA LEU A 111 13.89 -0.76 -4.30
C LEU A 111 15.12 0.13 -4.13
N THR A 112 16.28 -0.48 -3.90
CA THR A 112 17.57 0.23 -3.87
C THR A 112 18.38 -0.09 -5.12
N MET A 113 18.98 0.94 -5.71
CA MET A 113 19.81 0.81 -6.90
C MET A 113 21.03 1.72 -6.83
N LYS A 114 22.14 1.27 -7.41
CA LYS A 114 23.35 2.08 -7.51
C LYS A 114 23.15 3.25 -8.47
N ALA A 115 23.49 4.46 -8.02
CA ALA A 115 23.27 5.69 -8.75
C ALA A 115 24.60 6.22 -9.32
N ALA A 116 24.98 5.74 -10.51
CA ALA A 116 26.11 6.32 -11.25
C ALA A 116 25.73 7.66 -11.92
N ALA A 117 24.44 7.86 -12.24
CA ALA A 117 23.90 9.06 -12.88
C ALA A 117 22.42 9.25 -12.49
N ALA A 118 21.84 10.40 -12.85
CA ALA A 118 20.41 10.62 -12.70
C ALA A 118 19.60 9.65 -13.58
N ARG A 119 18.53 9.11 -13.02
CA ARG A 119 17.63 8.12 -13.64
C ARG A 119 16.28 8.76 -13.95
N LYS A 120 15.63 8.34 -15.03
CA LYS A 120 14.27 8.81 -15.35
C LYS A 120 13.26 7.80 -14.81
N ILE A 121 12.32 8.28 -14.00
CA ILE A 121 11.20 7.50 -13.49
C ILE A 121 9.91 8.07 -14.08
N GLU A 122 9.04 7.20 -14.58
CA GLU A 122 7.72 7.55 -15.10
C GLU A 122 6.66 6.66 -14.46
N PHE A 123 5.55 7.21 -14.00
CA PHE A 123 4.47 6.43 -13.37
C PHE A 123 3.11 7.07 -13.60
N SER A 124 2.06 6.27 -13.47
CA SER A 124 0.67 6.74 -13.57
C SER A 124 0.24 7.41 -12.26
N ARG A 125 -0.28 8.64 -12.33
CA ARG A 125 -0.73 9.36 -11.14
C ARG A 125 -2.05 8.84 -10.62
N ASP A 126 -3.03 8.65 -11.49
CA ASP A 126 -4.44 8.52 -11.10
C ASP A 126 -5.18 7.39 -11.84
N GLY A 127 -4.46 6.43 -12.45
CA GLY A 127 -5.05 5.34 -13.23
C GLY A 127 -5.70 5.76 -14.56
N ASN A 128 -5.99 7.05 -14.74
CA ASN A 128 -6.62 7.62 -15.94
C ASN A 128 -5.64 7.86 -17.10
N GLY A 129 -4.42 7.31 -17.01
CA GLY A 129 -3.37 7.49 -18.02
C GLY A 129 -2.56 8.78 -17.88
N THR A 130 -2.83 9.62 -16.87
CA THR A 130 -1.99 10.78 -16.58
C THR A 130 -0.65 10.30 -16.02
N LYS A 131 0.43 10.51 -16.80
CA LYS A 131 1.78 10.10 -16.39
C LYS A 131 2.55 11.26 -15.78
N ALA A 132 3.27 10.99 -14.70
CA ALA A 132 4.32 11.88 -14.19
C ALA A 132 5.69 11.33 -14.58
N ALA A 133 6.65 12.22 -14.84
CA ALA A 133 8.03 11.85 -15.14
C ALA A 133 8.98 12.71 -14.31
N TYR A 134 9.87 12.06 -13.57
CA TYR A 134 10.87 12.72 -12.73
C TYR A 134 12.27 12.24 -13.05
N LYS A 135 13.24 13.15 -12.97
CA LYS A 135 14.66 12.79 -12.94
C LYS A 135 15.08 12.68 -11.48
N VAL A 136 15.47 11.49 -11.06
CA VAL A 136 15.96 11.23 -9.70
C VAL A 136 17.46 11.04 -9.71
N SER A 137 18.15 11.68 -8.78
CA SER A 137 19.57 11.44 -8.48
C SER A 137 19.69 10.66 -7.18
N ARG A 138 20.91 10.40 -6.72
CA ARG A 138 21.19 9.87 -5.36
C ARG A 138 20.27 10.46 -4.27
N GLY A 139 19.83 9.60 -3.36
CA GLY A 139 18.92 9.94 -2.26
C GLY A 139 17.76 8.96 -2.11
N VAL A 140 16.94 9.21 -1.09
CA VAL A 140 15.75 8.41 -0.80
C VAL A 140 14.52 9.15 -1.30
N TYR A 141 13.67 8.44 -2.03
CA TYR A 141 12.42 8.93 -2.57
C TYR A 141 11.28 8.04 -2.10
N GLU A 142 10.18 8.68 -1.71
CA GLU A 142 8.99 8.02 -1.22
C GLU A 142 7.80 8.37 -2.10
N PHE A 143 7.03 7.35 -2.48
CA PHE A 143 5.76 7.54 -3.14
C PHE A 143 4.68 7.88 -2.11
N ALA A 144 3.92 8.94 -2.36
CA ALA A 144 2.81 9.33 -1.52
C ALA A 144 1.53 9.48 -2.35
N ALA A 145 0.43 8.95 -1.82
CA ALA A 145 -0.89 9.16 -2.38
C ALA A 145 -1.39 10.57 -1.97
N THR A 146 -1.83 11.35 -2.96
CA THR A 146 -2.40 12.69 -2.75
C THR A 146 -3.82 12.75 -3.32
N ALA A 147 -4.53 13.85 -3.06
CA ALA A 147 -5.84 14.11 -3.67
C ALA A 147 -5.81 14.11 -5.22
N LYS A 148 -4.63 14.27 -5.84
CA LYS A 148 -4.42 14.26 -7.29
C LYS A 148 -3.79 12.95 -7.79
N GLY A 149 -3.77 11.91 -6.96
CA GLY A 149 -3.11 10.64 -7.24
C GLY A 149 -1.69 10.58 -6.69
N TRP A 150 -0.84 9.72 -7.27
CA TRP A 150 0.53 9.49 -6.82
C TRP A 150 1.45 10.67 -7.10
N GLU A 151 2.31 10.94 -6.12
CA GLU A 151 3.46 11.83 -6.23
C GLU A 151 4.71 11.17 -5.63
N LEU A 152 5.88 11.69 -6.02
CA LEU A 152 7.18 11.19 -5.58
C LEU A 152 7.93 12.32 -4.87
N TYR A 153 8.29 12.10 -3.61
CA TYR A 153 8.94 13.08 -2.75
C TYR A 153 10.34 12.62 -2.38
N ARG A 154 11.32 13.53 -2.37
CA ARG A 154 12.66 13.22 -1.85
C ARG A 154 12.66 13.45 -0.34
N THR A 155 12.92 12.41 0.44
CA THR A 155 12.91 12.45 1.90
C THR A 155 14.31 12.63 2.48
N GLN A 156 15.36 12.20 1.76
CA GLN A 156 16.75 12.40 2.17
C GLN A 156 17.63 12.90 1.01
N PRO A 157 18.53 13.87 1.28
CA PRO A 157 19.50 14.36 0.31
C PRO A 157 20.64 13.37 0.03
#